data_AF-A0A8B8WSW2-F1
#
_entry.id   AF-A0A8B8WSW2-F1
#
_cell.length_a   1.000
_cell.length_b   1.000
_cell.length_c   1.000
_cell.angle_alpha   90.00
_cell.angle_beta   90.00
_cell.angle_gamma   90.00
#
_symmetry.space_group_name_H-M   'P 1'
#
loop_
_entity.id
_entity.type
_entity.pdbx_description
1 polymer ?
#
loop_
_entity_poly.entity_id
_entity_poly.type
_entity_poly.pdbx_seq_one_letter_code
_entity_poly.pdbx_strand_id
1 'polypeptide(L)'
;MQPASWATVREAAGRDVLAADLRCSFFASALQSYKRDSVLRPFPASYARHDCKDFEALLADAGKLPNLKELLQSSGDKDTWAWDLVNWILSSKVLTIHSAGKSETSLFGEGTYLTSDLSLALIYSPHGHGWQRSLLGPILSCVAVCEVIDHPDVKCQTKKKDSKEIDRRRARIKHSEGGDIPPKYFVVTNNQLLRVKYLLVYSQKQPKSRASSQLSWVSSHWFTVMITLYLLLLLIIAFCYSCNPSAPTMDEKGRSQRTDRKQRATQVIFF
;
A
#
# COMPACT_ATOMS: atom_id res chain seq x y z
N MET A 1 -33.78 5.82 -5.96
CA MET A 1 -32.96 7.04 -5.97
C MET A 1 -33.20 7.68 -7.33
N GLN A 2 -33.72 8.91 -7.41
CA GLN A 2 -33.87 9.55 -8.71
C GLN A 2 -32.47 9.82 -9.29
N PRO A 3 -32.23 9.56 -10.58
CA PRO A 3 -30.93 9.86 -11.18
C PRO A 3 -30.74 11.38 -11.15
N ALA A 4 -29.80 11.85 -10.33
CA ALA A 4 -29.34 13.23 -10.44
C ALA A 4 -28.87 13.46 -11.87
N SER A 5 -29.27 14.59 -12.48
CA SER A 5 -28.78 14.97 -13.80
C SER A 5 -27.25 14.96 -13.80
N TRP A 6 -26.63 14.40 -14.85
CA TRP A 6 -25.16 14.37 -14.99
C TRP A 6 -24.53 15.77 -14.86
N ALA A 7 -25.30 16.84 -15.14
CA ALA A 7 -24.89 18.22 -14.92
C ALA A 7 -24.65 18.53 -13.44
N THR A 8 -25.52 18.07 -12.53
CA THR A 8 -25.36 18.24 -11.08
C THR A 8 -24.14 17.47 -10.56
N VAL A 9 -23.91 16.27 -11.11
CA VAL A 9 -22.76 15.42 -10.76
C VAL A 9 -21.46 16.06 -11.23
N ARG A 10 -21.45 16.61 -12.45
CA ARG A 10 -20.34 17.38 -13.00
C ARG A 10 -20.02 18.60 -12.15
N GLU A 11 -21.02 19.34 -11.69
CA GLU A 11 -20.83 20.48 -10.80
C GLU A 11 -20.29 20.06 -9.42
N ALA A 12 -20.82 18.98 -8.84
CA ALA A 12 -20.35 18.44 -7.57
C ALA A 12 -18.90 17.93 -7.65
N ALA A 13 -18.56 17.18 -8.71
CA ALA A 13 -17.19 16.72 -8.98
C ALA A 13 -16.24 17.88 -9.29
N GLY A 14 -16.72 18.94 -9.96
CA GLY A 14 -15.96 20.14 -10.24
C GLY A 14 -15.66 20.99 -9.01
N ARG A 15 -16.57 21.03 -8.03
CA ARG A 15 -16.37 21.74 -6.75
C ARG A 15 -15.22 21.15 -5.93
N ASP A 16 -15.11 19.83 -5.88
CA ASP A 16 -14.01 19.14 -5.20
C ASP A 16 -13.57 17.88 -5.97
N VAL A 17 -12.65 18.10 -6.90
CA VAL A 17 -12.13 17.04 -7.77
C VAL A 17 -11.33 16.01 -6.98
N LEU A 18 -10.60 16.43 -5.92
CA LEU A 18 -9.78 15.52 -5.12
C LEU A 18 -10.63 14.61 -4.23
N ALA A 19 -11.69 15.14 -3.63
CA ALA A 19 -12.62 14.32 -2.86
C ALA A 19 -13.38 13.34 -3.75
N ALA A 20 -13.79 13.76 -4.95
CA ALA A 20 -14.39 12.87 -5.93
C ALA A 20 -13.42 11.75 -6.35
N ASP A 21 -12.17 12.11 -6.63
CA ASP A 21 -11.11 11.18 -7.01
C ASP A 21 -10.79 10.17 -5.91
N LEU A 22 -10.75 10.64 -4.65
CA LEU A 22 -10.54 9.78 -3.49
C LEU A 22 -11.67 8.76 -3.32
N ARG A 23 -12.93 9.18 -3.53
CA ARG A 23 -14.09 8.26 -3.47
C ARG A 23 -14.04 7.20 -4.56
N CYS A 24 -13.72 7.61 -5.79
CA CYS A 24 -13.49 6.67 -6.89
C CYS A 24 -12.34 5.71 -6.58
N SER A 25 -11.28 6.20 -5.93
CA SER A 25 -10.12 5.39 -5.52
C SER A 25 -10.47 4.34 -4.46
N PHE A 26 -11.25 4.70 -3.45
CA PHE A 26 -11.74 3.73 -2.45
C PHE A 26 -12.69 2.71 -3.06
N PHE A 27 -13.60 3.16 -3.93
CA PHE A 27 -14.49 2.27 -4.66
C PHE A 27 -13.70 1.25 -5.49
N ALA A 28 -12.73 1.72 -6.27
CA ALA A 28 -11.88 0.86 -7.10
C ALA A 28 -11.06 -0.13 -6.24
N SER A 29 -10.55 0.32 -5.09
CA SER A 29 -9.82 -0.53 -4.15
C SER A 29 -10.70 -1.63 -3.57
N ALA A 30 -11.92 -1.28 -3.14
CA ALA A 30 -12.89 -2.23 -2.60
C ALA A 30 -13.34 -3.26 -3.66
N LEU A 31 -13.52 -2.82 -4.91
CA LEU A 31 -13.92 -3.66 -6.03
C LEU A 31 -12.80 -4.64 -6.46
N GLN A 32 -11.55 -4.18 -6.49
CA GLN A 32 -10.38 -5.00 -6.85
C GLN A 32 -9.98 -6.00 -5.75
N SER A 33 -10.44 -5.79 -4.52
CA SER A 33 -10.12 -6.66 -3.40
C SER A 33 -10.66 -8.08 -3.59
N TYR A 34 -9.94 -9.09 -3.07
CA TYR A 34 -10.48 -10.44 -2.95
C TYR A 34 -11.66 -10.50 -1.96
N LYS A 35 -11.75 -9.55 -1.02
CA LYS A 35 -12.86 -9.42 -0.06
C LYS A 35 -14.04 -8.60 -0.60
N ARG A 36 -14.10 -8.36 -1.92
CA ARG A 36 -15.06 -7.44 -2.57
C ARG A 36 -16.51 -7.64 -2.14
N ASP A 37 -16.95 -8.87 -1.87
CA ASP A 37 -18.34 -9.13 -1.44
C ASP A 37 -18.69 -8.56 -0.06
N SER A 38 -17.70 -8.53 0.84
CA SER A 38 -17.84 -7.99 2.19
C SER A 38 -17.52 -6.51 2.27
N VAL A 39 -16.51 -6.03 1.52
CA VAL A 39 -16.01 -4.64 1.63
C VAL A 39 -16.70 -3.65 0.70
N LEU A 40 -17.23 -4.10 -0.45
CA LEU A 40 -17.93 -3.23 -1.39
C LEU A 40 -19.40 -3.06 -0.98
N ARG A 41 -19.60 -2.34 0.13
CA ARG A 41 -20.92 -2.02 0.67
C ARG A 41 -20.98 -0.51 0.96
N PRO A 42 -21.95 0.23 0.37
CA PRO A 42 -23.05 -0.23 -0.50
C PRO A 42 -22.57 -0.73 -1.87
N PHE A 43 -23.39 -1.55 -2.54
CA PHE A 43 -23.13 -2.09 -3.89
C PHE A 43 -24.05 -1.41 -4.92
N PRO A 44 -23.57 -1.09 -6.15
CA PRO A 44 -24.38 -0.41 -7.15
C PRO A 44 -25.51 -1.31 -7.66
N ALA A 45 -26.75 -0.89 -7.43
CA ALA A 45 -27.94 -1.68 -7.74
C ALA A 45 -28.08 -2.00 -9.25
N SER A 46 -27.50 -1.19 -10.14
CA SER A 46 -27.47 -1.44 -11.59
C SER A 46 -26.70 -2.71 -11.97
N TYR A 47 -25.76 -3.14 -11.12
CA TYR A 47 -24.97 -4.37 -11.32
C TYR A 47 -25.44 -5.52 -10.42
N ALA A 48 -26.56 -5.33 -9.71
CA ALA A 48 -27.18 -6.37 -8.90
C ALA A 48 -28.45 -6.85 -9.61
N ARG A 49 -28.50 -8.14 -9.96
CA ARG A 49 -29.73 -8.78 -10.44
C ARG A 49 -30.27 -9.64 -9.32
N HIS A 50 -31.37 -9.21 -8.71
CA HIS A 50 -31.94 -9.84 -7.52
C HIS A 50 -30.88 -9.97 -6.41
N ASP A 51 -30.40 -11.19 -6.13
CA ASP A 51 -29.36 -11.46 -5.13
C ASP A 51 -27.97 -11.76 -5.73
N CYS A 52 -27.85 -11.78 -7.06
CA CYS A 52 -26.59 -12.01 -7.75
C CYS A 52 -25.91 -10.67 -8.08
N LYS A 53 -24.76 -10.42 -7.46
CA LYS A 53 -23.90 -9.27 -7.76
C LYS A 53 -22.97 -9.60 -8.92
N ASP A 54 -23.07 -8.85 -10.01
CA ASP A 54 -22.20 -8.99 -11.17
C ASP A 54 -20.91 -8.18 -10.98
N PHE A 55 -19.94 -8.78 -10.28
CA PHE A 55 -18.63 -8.15 -10.06
C PHE A 55 -17.79 -8.07 -11.33
N GLU A 56 -17.98 -8.98 -12.30
CA GLU A 56 -17.17 -9.04 -13.52
C GLU A 56 -17.55 -7.91 -14.48
N ALA A 57 -18.86 -7.69 -14.69
CA ALA A 57 -19.33 -6.52 -15.45
C ALA A 57 -18.86 -5.22 -14.78
N LEU A 58 -18.98 -5.13 -13.46
CA LEU A 58 -18.57 -3.94 -12.72
C LEU A 58 -17.06 -3.68 -12.79
N LEU A 59 -16.24 -4.73 -12.72
CA LEU A 59 -14.78 -4.62 -12.91
C LEU A 59 -14.42 -4.19 -14.33
N ALA A 60 -15.08 -4.75 -15.34
CA ALA A 60 -14.84 -4.40 -16.73
C ALA A 60 -15.15 -2.91 -16.99
N ASP A 61 -16.23 -2.39 -16.42
CA ASP A 61 -16.63 -1.00 -16.60
C ASP A 61 -15.78 -0.05 -15.74
N ALA A 62 -15.46 -0.43 -14.50
CA ALA A 62 -14.53 0.32 -13.67
C ALA A 62 -13.11 0.42 -14.29
N GLY A 63 -12.67 -0.61 -15.01
CA GLY A 63 -11.41 -0.62 -15.76
C GLY A 63 -11.40 0.32 -16.98
N LYS A 64 -12.57 0.56 -17.58
CA LYS A 64 -12.72 1.50 -18.71
C LYS A 64 -12.85 2.95 -18.27
N LEU A 65 -13.21 3.21 -17.00
CA LEU A 65 -13.51 4.53 -16.47
C LEU A 65 -12.38 5.54 -16.73
N PRO A 66 -12.61 6.65 -17.47
CA PRO A 66 -11.59 7.66 -17.75
C PRO A 66 -11.25 8.45 -16.49
N ASN A 67 -10.14 9.20 -16.52
CA ASN A 67 -9.79 10.03 -15.36
C ASN A 67 -10.85 11.14 -15.16
N LEU A 68 -10.99 11.64 -13.92
CA LEU A 68 -12.04 12.63 -13.63
C LEU A 68 -11.89 13.93 -14.44
N LYS A 69 -10.67 14.34 -14.78
CA LYS A 69 -10.43 15.54 -15.60
C LYS A 69 -10.89 15.34 -17.04
N GLU A 70 -10.64 14.18 -17.63
CA GLU A 70 -11.10 13.76 -18.95
C GLU A 70 -12.64 13.67 -18.97
N LEU A 71 -13.24 13.07 -17.95
CA LEU A 71 -14.69 12.97 -17.84
C LEU A 71 -15.36 14.35 -17.76
N LEU A 72 -14.77 15.29 -17.00
CA LEU A 72 -15.23 16.67 -16.90
C LEU A 72 -15.08 17.45 -18.22
N GLN A 73 -14.06 17.14 -19.02
CA GLN A 73 -13.79 17.77 -20.32
C GLN A 73 -14.59 17.15 -21.48
N SER A 74 -15.04 15.90 -21.35
CA SER A 74 -15.84 15.18 -22.34
C SER A 74 -17.24 15.82 -22.51
N SER A 75 -17.79 15.80 -23.73
CA SER A 75 -19.21 16.13 -23.96
C SER A 75 -20.08 15.01 -23.39
N GLY A 76 -21.03 15.33 -22.49
CA GLY A 76 -21.75 14.36 -21.64
C GLY A 76 -22.52 13.23 -22.35
N ASP A 77 -22.62 13.24 -23.67
CA ASP A 77 -23.37 12.27 -24.47
C ASP A 77 -22.59 10.96 -24.75
N LYS A 78 -21.25 10.98 -24.73
CA LYS A 78 -20.43 9.79 -25.04
C LYS A 78 -20.26 8.81 -23.87
N ASP A 79 -20.39 9.29 -22.63
CA ASP A 79 -19.97 8.58 -21.42
C ASP A 79 -21.09 8.45 -20.37
N THR A 80 -22.34 8.23 -20.82
CA THR A 80 -23.53 8.18 -19.94
C THR A 80 -23.37 7.16 -18.79
N TRP A 81 -22.91 5.94 -19.10
CA TRP A 81 -22.67 4.89 -18.11
C TRP A 81 -21.62 5.28 -17.05
N ALA A 82 -20.57 6.00 -17.46
CA ALA A 82 -19.50 6.44 -16.57
C ALA A 82 -20.00 7.53 -15.62
N TRP A 83 -20.82 8.44 -16.13
CA TRP A 83 -21.51 9.44 -15.32
C TRP A 83 -22.48 8.81 -14.34
N ASP A 84 -23.22 7.78 -14.72
CA ASP A 84 -24.12 7.05 -13.82
C ASP A 84 -23.36 6.36 -12.68
N LEU A 85 -22.25 5.70 -13.00
CA LEU A 85 -21.40 5.06 -11.99
C LEU A 85 -20.77 6.09 -11.04
N VAL A 86 -20.19 7.17 -11.58
CA VAL A 86 -19.60 8.25 -10.77
C VAL A 86 -20.68 8.94 -9.94
N ASN A 87 -21.87 9.18 -10.51
CA ASN A 87 -23.01 9.72 -9.77
C ASN A 87 -23.35 8.82 -8.58
N TRP A 88 -23.41 7.51 -8.78
CA TRP A 88 -23.66 6.57 -7.69
C TRP A 88 -22.55 6.62 -6.62
N ILE A 89 -21.27 6.67 -7.00
CA ILE A 89 -20.13 6.79 -6.08
C ILE A 89 -20.21 8.08 -5.26
N LEU A 90 -20.52 9.21 -5.91
CA LEU A 90 -20.57 10.53 -5.26
C LEU A 90 -21.85 10.75 -4.45
N SER A 91 -22.96 10.15 -4.86
CA SER A 91 -24.26 10.19 -4.17
C SER A 91 -24.33 9.23 -2.98
N SER A 92 -23.42 8.26 -2.90
CA SER A 92 -23.33 7.34 -1.78
C SER A 92 -23.16 8.13 -0.47
N LYS A 93 -24.09 7.92 0.46
CA LYS A 93 -24.11 8.62 1.75
C LYS A 93 -22.77 8.34 2.46
N VAL A 94 -22.13 9.43 2.87
CA VAL A 94 -20.91 9.52 3.68
C VAL A 94 -20.61 8.22 4.43
N LEU A 95 -19.60 7.48 3.94
CA LEU A 95 -18.87 6.38 4.60
C LEU A 95 -19.57 5.83 5.86
N THR A 96 -20.35 4.77 5.72
CA THR A 96 -20.97 4.10 6.88
C THR A 96 -19.98 3.11 7.49
N ILE A 97 -19.59 3.34 8.74
CA ILE A 97 -18.77 2.41 9.52
C ILE A 97 -19.67 1.27 9.96
N HIS A 98 -19.38 0.07 9.45
CA HIS A 98 -19.97 -1.16 9.98
C HIS A 98 -18.90 -1.89 10.76
N SER A 99 -19.20 -2.25 12.02
CA SER A 99 -18.38 -3.22 12.73
C SER A 99 -18.45 -4.54 11.97
N ALA A 100 -17.31 -5.06 11.55
CA ALA A 100 -17.24 -6.40 11.01
C ALA A 100 -17.51 -7.37 12.19
N GLY A 101 -18.62 -8.08 12.14
CA GLY A 101 -19.00 -9.03 13.19
C GLY A 101 -17.92 -10.11 13.39
N LYS A 102 -17.62 -10.36 14.67
CA LYS A 102 -16.83 -11.47 15.25
C LYS A 102 -15.68 -12.00 14.36
N SER A 103 -14.49 -11.41 14.49
CA SER A 103 -13.26 -12.21 14.39
C SER A 103 -12.99 -12.80 15.77
N GLU A 104 -13.06 -14.13 15.91
CA GLU A 104 -12.85 -14.86 17.17
C GLU A 104 -11.43 -14.71 17.79
N THR A 105 -10.63 -13.76 17.32
CA THR A 105 -9.20 -13.64 17.63
C THR A 105 -8.80 -12.29 18.22
N SER A 106 -9.75 -11.44 18.61
CA SER A 106 -9.41 -10.19 19.30
C SER A 106 -9.00 -10.49 20.75
N LEU A 107 -7.68 -10.57 21.00
CA LEU A 107 -7.08 -10.80 22.32
C LEU A 107 -7.71 -9.93 23.44
N PHE A 108 -8.13 -8.70 23.11
CA PHE A 108 -8.69 -7.76 24.07
C PHE A 108 -10.23 -7.65 24.04
N GLY A 109 -10.93 -8.51 23.30
CA GLY A 109 -12.40 -8.53 23.21
C GLY A 109 -12.98 -7.68 22.06
N GLU A 110 -14.31 -7.64 21.99
CA GLU A 110 -15.05 -6.97 20.90
C GLU A 110 -15.01 -5.45 21.01
N GLY A 111 -14.71 -4.78 19.90
CA GLY A 111 -14.78 -3.32 19.80
C GLY A 111 -13.92 -2.74 18.67
N THR A 112 -14.05 -1.44 18.45
CA THR A 112 -13.19 -0.67 17.54
C THR A 112 -11.93 -0.25 18.27
N TYR A 113 -10.78 -0.67 17.74
CA TYR A 113 -9.46 -0.35 18.28
C TYR A 113 -8.96 0.98 17.72
N LEU A 114 -8.59 1.88 18.62
CA LEU A 114 -8.01 3.18 18.31
C LEU A 114 -6.67 3.34 19.02
N THR A 115 -5.83 4.23 18.50
CA THR A 115 -4.54 4.60 19.09
C THR A 115 -4.37 6.11 19.04
N SER A 116 -3.73 6.67 20.07
CA SER A 116 -3.32 8.09 20.05
C SER A 116 -2.01 8.31 19.27
N ASP A 117 -1.25 7.25 19.00
CA ASP A 117 0.02 7.29 18.27
C ASP A 117 -0.21 7.02 16.78
N LEU A 118 0.04 8.02 15.94
CA LEU A 118 -0.08 7.92 14.48
C LEU A 118 0.86 6.86 13.90
N SER A 119 2.06 6.70 14.48
CA SER A 119 3.07 5.74 14.00
C SER A 119 2.54 4.31 14.10
N LEU A 120 1.79 4.03 15.15
CA LEU A 120 1.15 2.74 15.36
C LEU A 120 -0.03 2.54 14.39
N ALA A 121 -0.83 3.57 14.15
CA ALA A 121 -1.94 3.53 13.19
C ALA A 121 -1.47 3.24 11.75
N LEU A 122 -0.29 3.77 11.37
CA LEU A 122 0.31 3.54 10.05
C LEU A 122 0.68 2.08 9.81
N ILE A 123 1.07 1.33 10.84
CA ILE A 123 1.38 -0.12 10.73
C ILE A 123 0.13 -0.90 10.31
N TYR A 124 -1.05 -0.47 10.74
CA TYR A 124 -2.34 -1.05 10.35
C TYR A 124 -2.89 -0.51 9.02
N SER A 125 -2.21 0.47 8.42
CA SER A 125 -2.65 1.15 7.20
C SER A 125 -1.65 0.91 6.06
N PRO A 126 -1.48 -0.35 5.59
CA PRO A 126 -0.57 -0.64 4.50
C PRO A 126 -1.02 0.03 3.20
N HIS A 127 -0.09 0.17 2.28
CA HIS A 127 -0.39 0.68 0.94
C HIS A 127 -1.24 -0.34 0.18
N GLY A 128 -2.34 0.12 -0.40
CA GLY A 128 -3.25 -0.66 -1.23
C GLY A 128 -3.36 -0.11 -2.64
N HIS A 129 -3.77 -0.97 -3.57
CA HIS A 129 -4.12 -0.56 -4.92
C HIS A 129 -5.45 0.19 -4.91
N GLY A 130 -5.44 1.42 -5.42
CA GLY A 130 -6.62 2.27 -5.59
C GLY A 130 -7.10 2.28 -7.03
N TRP A 131 -7.34 3.47 -7.56
CA TRP A 131 -7.73 3.65 -8.96
C TRP A 131 -6.53 4.02 -9.82
N GLN A 132 -6.30 3.28 -10.90
CA GLN A 132 -5.12 3.46 -11.77
C GLN A 132 -5.03 4.85 -12.40
N ARG A 133 -6.19 5.49 -12.64
CA ARG A 133 -6.31 6.81 -13.25
C ARG A 133 -6.61 7.92 -12.22
N SER A 134 -6.36 7.63 -10.94
CA SER A 134 -6.50 8.59 -9.84
C SER A 134 -5.51 9.75 -9.97
N LEU A 135 -5.96 10.95 -9.62
CA LEU A 135 -5.12 12.14 -9.47
C LEU A 135 -4.18 12.05 -8.26
N LEU A 136 -4.59 11.31 -7.22
CA LEU A 136 -3.79 11.05 -6.02
C LEU A 136 -2.72 9.98 -6.26
N GLY A 137 -2.94 9.11 -7.24
CA GLY A 137 -2.02 8.05 -7.64
C GLY A 137 -2.61 6.65 -7.42
N PRO A 138 -2.02 5.62 -8.06
CA PRO A 138 -2.58 4.27 -8.09
C PRO A 138 -2.42 3.49 -6.78
N ILE A 139 -1.54 3.94 -5.88
CA ILE A 139 -1.21 3.25 -4.63
C ILE A 139 -1.37 4.23 -3.47
N LEU A 140 -2.30 3.93 -2.57
CA LEU A 140 -2.71 4.81 -1.48
C LEU A 140 -2.68 4.05 -0.15
N SER A 141 -2.29 4.74 0.92
CA SER A 141 -2.50 4.35 2.31
C SER A 141 -3.43 5.37 2.95
N CYS A 142 -4.35 4.92 3.83
CA CYS A 142 -5.30 5.80 4.49
C CYS A 142 -5.40 5.53 5.98
N VAL A 143 -5.34 6.58 6.80
CA VAL A 143 -5.55 6.54 8.24
C VAL A 143 -6.77 7.39 8.60
N ALA A 144 -7.73 6.80 9.32
CA ALA A 144 -8.91 7.50 9.79
C ALA A 144 -8.66 8.19 11.14
N VAL A 145 -8.93 9.49 11.21
CA VAL A 145 -8.90 10.26 12.45
C VAL A 145 -10.33 10.35 12.98
N CYS A 146 -10.53 9.77 14.15
CA CYS A 146 -11.85 9.66 14.78
C CYS A 146 -11.98 10.62 15.95
N GLU A 147 -13.13 11.28 16.04
CA GLU A 147 -13.59 12.00 17.22
C GLU A 147 -14.34 11.00 18.12
N VAL A 148 -13.92 10.91 19.38
CA VAL A 148 -14.46 9.97 20.37
C VAL A 148 -15.08 10.77 21.51
N ILE A 149 -16.33 10.46 21.84
CA ILE A 149 -17.03 11.03 22.99
C ILE A 149 -16.50 10.38 24.26
N ASP A 150 -16.09 11.17 25.26
CA ASP A 150 -15.70 10.65 26.57
C ASP A 150 -16.95 10.10 27.30
N HIS A 151 -17.08 8.78 27.27
CA HIS A 151 -18.19 8.04 27.86
C HIS A 151 -17.63 6.82 28.59
N PRO A 152 -18.26 6.32 29.69
CA PRO A 152 -17.80 5.15 30.44
C PRO A 152 -17.66 3.85 29.63
N ASP A 153 -18.24 3.79 28.43
CA ASP A 153 -18.16 2.66 27.49
C ASP A 153 -16.90 2.65 26.64
N VAL A 154 -16.15 3.76 26.63
CA VAL A 154 -14.80 3.84 26.05
C VAL A 154 -13.81 3.30 27.07
N LYS A 155 -13.14 2.20 26.72
CA LYS A 155 -12.15 1.55 27.57
C LYS A 155 -10.76 2.05 27.23
N CYS A 156 -10.10 2.65 28.22
CA CYS A 156 -8.78 3.26 28.07
C CYS A 156 -8.02 3.20 29.40
N GLN A 157 -6.69 3.20 29.30
CA GLN A 157 -5.81 3.49 30.43
C GLN A 157 -5.33 4.94 30.36
N THR A 158 -6.25 5.91 30.33
CA THR A 158 -5.86 7.32 30.29
C THR A 158 -5.62 7.85 31.70
N LYS A 159 -4.48 8.53 31.90
CA LYS A 159 -4.24 9.36 33.09
C LYS A 159 -5.10 10.62 32.97
N LYS A 160 -6.01 10.86 33.92
CA LYS A 160 -6.83 12.08 33.97
C LYS A 160 -5.91 13.29 34.18
N LYS A 161 -6.15 14.39 33.47
CA LYS A 161 -5.28 15.59 33.47
C LYS A 161 -5.13 16.23 34.86
N ASP A 162 -6.06 15.98 35.77
CA ASP A 162 -6.10 16.61 37.10
C ASP A 162 -6.03 15.63 38.30
N SER A 163 -5.75 14.34 38.09
CA SER A 163 -5.65 13.39 39.21
C SER A 163 -4.72 12.22 38.90
N LYS A 164 -3.78 11.92 39.81
CA LYS A 164 -2.81 10.80 39.76
C LYS A 164 -3.42 9.40 39.83
N GLU A 165 -4.74 9.27 39.75
CA GLU A 165 -5.44 7.98 39.87
C GLU A 165 -5.81 7.47 38.47
N ILE A 166 -5.27 6.30 38.14
CA ILE A 166 -5.65 5.54 36.94
C ILE A 166 -7.03 4.97 37.20
N ASP A 167 -8.01 5.31 36.37
CA ASP A 167 -9.37 4.78 36.45
C ASP A 167 -9.39 3.31 36.02
N ARG A 168 -8.94 2.42 36.93
CA ARG A 168 -8.82 0.96 36.71
C ARG A 168 -10.15 0.30 36.29
N ARG A 169 -11.29 0.96 36.49
CA ARG A 169 -12.62 0.48 36.05
C ARG A 169 -12.79 0.52 34.53
N ARG A 170 -11.98 1.31 33.81
CA ARG A 170 -12.00 1.42 32.33
C ARG A 170 -10.88 0.66 31.62
N ALA A 171 -9.95 0.05 32.36
CA ALA A 171 -8.80 -0.66 31.77
C ALA A 171 -9.13 -2.06 31.22
N ARG A 172 -10.24 -2.67 31.69
CA ARG A 172 -10.63 -4.05 31.37
C ARG A 172 -11.97 -4.11 30.62
N ILE A 173 -11.99 -4.88 29.53
CA ILE A 173 -13.21 -5.22 28.79
C ILE A 173 -13.87 -6.43 29.44
N LYS A 174 -15.19 -6.38 29.63
CA LYS A 174 -15.95 -7.52 30.14
C LYS A 174 -15.84 -8.65 29.11
N HIS A 175 -15.40 -9.84 29.53
CA HIS A 175 -15.17 -11.03 28.68
C HIS A 175 -13.91 -11.05 27.80
N SER A 176 -12.88 -10.25 28.09
CA SER A 176 -11.58 -10.38 27.42
C SER A 176 -10.65 -11.37 28.13
N GLU A 177 -10.05 -12.30 27.38
CA GLU A 177 -9.04 -13.25 27.89
C GLU A 177 -7.63 -12.62 27.99
N GLY A 178 -7.34 -11.54 27.27
CA GLY A 178 -6.02 -10.90 27.15
C GLY A 178 -5.63 -9.90 28.25
N GLY A 179 -6.43 -9.76 29.31
CA GLY A 179 -6.10 -8.86 30.42
C GLY A 179 -6.41 -7.39 30.13
N ASP A 180 -5.55 -6.48 30.63
CA ASP A 180 -5.77 -5.04 30.50
C ASP A 180 -5.27 -4.51 29.15
N ILE A 181 -5.99 -3.54 28.57
CA ILE A 181 -5.64 -2.92 27.28
C ILE A 181 -4.33 -2.12 27.44
N PRO A 182 -3.34 -2.25 26.53
CA PRO A 182 -2.10 -1.48 26.63
C PRO A 182 -2.37 0.04 26.59
N PRO A 183 -1.54 0.87 27.26
CA PRO A 183 -1.85 2.28 27.50
C PRO A 183 -1.92 3.16 26.24
N LYS A 184 -1.46 2.66 25.10
CA LYS A 184 -1.51 3.36 23.81
C LYS A 184 -2.81 3.13 23.03
N TYR A 185 -3.63 2.16 23.45
CA TYR A 185 -4.85 1.78 22.75
C TYR A 185 -6.10 2.20 23.52
N PHE A 186 -7.14 2.52 22.76
CA PHE A 186 -8.48 2.80 23.24
C PHE A 186 -9.41 1.81 22.53
N VAL A 187 -10.34 1.21 23.26
CA VAL A 187 -11.34 0.32 22.68
C VAL A 187 -12.72 0.93 22.87
N VAL A 188 -13.41 1.15 21.76
CA VAL A 188 -14.76 1.70 21.73
C VAL A 188 -15.72 0.57 21.38
N THR A 189 -16.60 0.22 22.32
CA THR A 189 -17.62 -0.83 22.12
C THR A 189 -18.85 -0.32 21.39
N ASN A 190 -19.26 0.93 21.66
CA ASN A 190 -20.43 1.54 21.05
C ASN A 190 -20.05 2.49 19.90
N ASN A 191 -20.46 2.14 18.69
CA ASN A 191 -20.17 2.90 17.47
C ASN A 191 -20.81 4.30 17.44
N GLN A 192 -21.85 4.57 18.24
CA GLN A 192 -22.47 5.90 18.30
C GLN A 192 -21.56 6.94 18.98
N LEU A 193 -20.58 6.48 19.75
CA LEU A 193 -19.61 7.32 20.46
C LEU A 193 -18.40 7.70 19.59
N LEU A 194 -18.32 7.17 18.38
CA LEU A 194 -17.18 7.32 17.47
C LEU A 194 -17.65 7.91 16.15
N ARG A 195 -16.97 8.96 15.69
CA ARG A 195 -17.20 9.55 14.37
C ARG A 195 -15.89 9.77 13.64
N VAL A 196 -15.76 9.28 12.41
CA VAL A 196 -14.61 9.62 11.56
C VAL A 196 -14.75 11.08 11.13
N LYS A 197 -13.75 11.89 11.47
CA LYS A 197 -13.74 13.34 11.20
C LYS A 197 -12.82 13.71 10.06
N TYR A 198 -11.66 13.06 9.98
CA TYR A 198 -10.68 13.29 8.91
C TYR A 198 -10.11 11.98 8.38
N LEU A 199 -9.67 12.00 7.13
CA LEU A 199 -8.92 10.92 6.49
C LEU A 199 -7.55 11.47 6.10
N LEU A 200 -6.49 10.88 6.65
CA LEU A 200 -5.13 11.15 6.22
C LEU A 200 -4.83 10.18 5.08
N VAL A 201 -4.55 10.72 3.90
CA VAL A 201 -4.26 9.93 2.70
C VAL A 201 -2.80 10.12 2.31
N TYR A 202 -2.08 9.02 2.25
CA TYR A 202 -0.68 8.96 1.84
C TYR A 202 -0.62 8.32 0.46
N SER A 203 -0.08 9.04 -0.51
CA SER A 203 0.19 8.51 -1.83
C SER A 203 1.63 8.01 -1.90
N GLN A 204 1.81 6.77 -2.32
CA GLN A 204 3.15 6.28 -2.62
C GLN A 204 3.61 6.93 -3.91
N LYS A 205 4.61 7.83 -3.81
CA LYS A 205 5.31 8.34 -4.99
C LYS A 205 5.95 7.15 -5.69
N GLN A 206 5.35 6.73 -6.80
CA GLN A 206 6.08 5.86 -7.71
C GLN A 206 7.29 6.66 -8.20
N PRO A 207 8.50 6.09 -8.17
CA PRO A 207 9.61 6.68 -8.90
C PRO A 207 9.11 6.75 -10.33
N LYS A 208 8.84 7.98 -10.82
CA LYS A 208 8.57 8.20 -12.24
C LYS A 208 9.68 7.47 -12.94
N SER A 209 9.36 6.41 -13.69
CA SER A 209 10.38 5.81 -14.54
C SER A 209 10.86 6.98 -15.40
N ARG A 210 12.08 7.44 -15.12
CA ARG A 210 12.77 8.26 -16.10
C ARG A 210 12.72 7.38 -17.35
N ALA A 211 12.28 7.97 -18.45
CA ALA A 211 12.54 7.45 -19.77
C ALA A 211 14.07 7.37 -19.94
N SER A 212 14.66 6.32 -19.36
CA SER A 212 16.01 5.84 -19.54
C SER A 212 15.90 4.32 -19.72
N SER A 213 15.02 3.92 -20.64
CA SER A 213 14.78 2.56 -21.12
C SER A 213 15.94 2.02 -21.95
N GLN A 214 17.17 2.42 -21.65
CA GLN A 214 18.38 1.98 -22.37
C GLN A 214 19.49 1.52 -21.40
N LEU A 215 19.45 1.85 -20.10
CA LEU A 215 20.51 1.44 -19.15
C LEU A 215 20.07 0.41 -18.09
N SER A 216 18.78 0.14 -17.91
CA SER A 216 18.33 -0.85 -16.91
C SER A 216 18.53 -2.31 -17.35
N TRP A 217 18.55 -2.58 -18.66
CA TRP A 217 18.75 -3.94 -19.18
C TRP A 217 20.20 -4.43 -18.99
N VAL A 218 21.17 -3.54 -19.18
CA VAL A 218 22.60 -3.84 -18.93
C VAL A 218 22.85 -4.09 -17.45
N SER A 219 22.20 -3.36 -16.53
CA SER A 219 22.36 -3.61 -15.09
C SER A 219 21.81 -4.97 -14.65
N SER A 220 20.74 -5.47 -15.28
CA SER A 220 20.17 -6.77 -14.94
C SER A 220 20.96 -7.95 -15.54
N HIS A 221 21.81 -7.68 -16.54
CA HIS A 221 22.61 -8.70 -17.23
C HIS A 221 24.13 -8.44 -17.11
N TRP A 222 24.55 -7.49 -16.27
CA TRP A 222 25.96 -7.13 -16.11
C TRP A 222 26.77 -8.32 -15.58
N PHE A 223 26.21 -9.08 -14.63
CA PHE A 223 26.86 -10.27 -14.09
C PHE A 223 27.02 -11.37 -15.14
N THR A 224 25.99 -11.62 -15.97
CA THR A 224 26.06 -12.58 -17.07
C THR A 224 27.05 -12.15 -18.15
N VAL A 225 27.12 -10.85 -18.48
CA VAL A 225 28.08 -10.30 -19.45
C VAL A 225 29.52 -10.45 -18.94
N MET A 226 29.77 -10.17 -17.65
CA MET A 226 31.10 -10.34 -17.04
C MET A 226 31.54 -11.81 -17.01
N ILE A 227 30.63 -12.74 -16.71
CA ILE A 227 30.91 -14.18 -16.76
C ILE A 227 31.22 -14.64 -18.19
N THR A 228 30.41 -14.23 -19.17
CA THR A 228 30.67 -14.62 -20.56
C THR A 228 32.00 -14.07 -21.07
N LEU A 229 32.34 -12.81 -20.73
CA LEU A 229 33.61 -12.19 -21.13
C LEU A 229 34.80 -12.91 -20.49
N TYR A 230 34.71 -13.26 -19.20
CA TYR A 230 35.75 -13.98 -18.48
C TYR A 230 35.98 -15.38 -19.04
N LEU A 231 34.91 -16.12 -19.34
CA LEU A 231 35.01 -17.44 -19.97
C LEU A 231 35.64 -17.35 -21.37
N LEU A 232 35.30 -16.32 -22.15
CA LEU A 232 35.87 -16.08 -23.47
C LEU A 232 37.37 -15.73 -23.39
N LEU A 233 37.77 -14.95 -22.39
CA LEU A 233 39.19 -14.67 -22.11
C LEU A 233 39.96 -15.96 -21.77
N LEU A 234 39.41 -16.81 -20.90
CA LEU A 234 40.01 -18.10 -20.57
C LEU A 234 40.12 -19.01 -21.79
N LEU A 235 39.12 -19.00 -22.67
CA LEU A 235 39.12 -19.77 -23.91
C LEU A 235 40.18 -19.27 -24.89
N ILE A 236 40.35 -17.94 -25.01
CA ILE A 236 41.41 -17.33 -25.82
C ILE A 236 42.79 -17.70 -25.25
N ILE A 237 42.99 -17.59 -23.94
CA ILE A 237 44.25 -17.97 -23.29
C ILE A 237 44.53 -19.46 -23.54
N ALA A 238 43.55 -20.34 -23.31
CA ALA A 238 43.68 -21.77 -23.57
C ALA A 238 44.01 -22.05 -25.05
N PHE A 239 43.37 -21.36 -25.99
CA PHE A 239 43.65 -21.46 -27.42
C PHE A 239 45.05 -20.96 -27.77
N CYS A 240 45.51 -19.85 -27.18
CA CYS A 240 46.88 -19.34 -27.34
C CYS A 240 47.93 -20.32 -26.78
N TYR A 241 47.65 -20.96 -25.65
CA TYR A 241 48.51 -22.02 -25.10
C TYR A 241 48.51 -23.27 -25.99
N SER A 242 47.37 -23.66 -26.57
CA SER A 242 47.31 -24.80 -27.50
C SER A 242 47.95 -24.50 -28.86
N CYS A 243 47.90 -23.26 -29.35
CA CYS A 243 48.51 -22.86 -30.62
C CYS A 243 49.99 -22.49 -30.52
N ASN A 244 50.57 -22.37 -29.33
CA ASN A 244 51.97 -22.01 -29.14
C ASN A 244 52.73 -23.08 -28.33
N PRO A 245 53.21 -24.16 -28.95
CA PRO A 245 54.03 -25.19 -28.29
C PRO A 245 55.50 -24.75 -28.18
N SER A 246 55.74 -23.52 -27.72
CA SER A 246 57.09 -22.98 -27.56
C SER A 246 57.24 -22.43 -26.15
N ALA A 247 57.53 -23.32 -25.20
CA ALA A 247 58.09 -22.92 -23.91
C ALA A 247 59.56 -22.53 -24.12
N PRO A 248 60.00 -21.31 -23.78
CA PRO A 248 61.41 -21.06 -23.56
C PRO A 248 61.73 -21.34 -22.10
N THR A 249 62.49 -22.41 -21.88
CA THR A 249 63.30 -22.63 -20.67
C THR A 249 64.28 -21.47 -20.54
N MET A 250 64.19 -20.70 -19.47
CA MET A 250 65.20 -19.69 -19.13
C MET A 250 65.96 -20.17 -17.89
N ASP A 251 67.17 -20.64 -18.15
CA ASP A 251 68.26 -20.82 -17.21
C ASP A 251 68.61 -19.48 -16.54
N GLU A 252 68.60 -19.43 -15.21
CA GLU A 252 69.09 -18.28 -14.45
C GLU A 252 70.38 -18.65 -13.72
N LYS A 253 71.51 -18.37 -14.38
CA LYS A 253 72.85 -18.44 -13.81
C LYS A 253 73.06 -17.23 -12.90
N GLY A 254 73.28 -17.51 -11.62
CA GLY A 254 73.23 -16.52 -10.55
C GLY A 254 74.29 -15.42 -10.57
N ARG A 255 73.96 -14.34 -9.86
CA ARG A 255 74.90 -13.54 -9.09
C ARG A 255 74.18 -12.83 -7.93
N SER A 256 74.27 -13.46 -6.76
CA SER A 256 74.61 -12.88 -5.45
C SER A 256 74.16 -11.43 -5.15
N GLN A 257 73.16 -11.28 -4.27
CA GLN A 257 73.33 -10.51 -3.03
C GLN A 257 72.27 -10.86 -1.97
N ARG A 258 72.66 -11.80 -1.11
CA ARG A 258 72.49 -11.82 0.35
C ARG A 258 71.64 -10.68 0.95
N THR A 259 70.49 -11.01 1.52
CA THR A 259 70.14 -10.66 2.91
C THR A 259 68.92 -11.45 3.39
N ASP A 260 69.15 -12.29 4.39
CA ASP A 260 68.16 -12.94 5.23
C ASP A 260 67.14 -11.95 5.81
N ARG A 261 65.85 -12.28 5.72
CA ARG A 261 64.93 -12.25 6.88
C ARG A 261 63.57 -12.87 6.58
N LYS A 262 63.44 -14.12 7.06
CA LYS A 262 62.34 -14.59 7.93
C LYS A 262 60.90 -14.54 7.37
N GLN A 263 60.44 -15.73 6.96
CA GLN A 263 59.06 -16.20 7.00
C GLN A 263 58.16 -15.49 8.03
N ARG A 264 57.05 -14.90 7.57
CA ARG A 264 55.77 -14.94 8.29
C ARG A 264 54.59 -15.07 7.33
N ALA A 265 53.73 -15.99 7.72
CA ALA A 265 52.51 -16.43 7.08
C ALA A 265 51.49 -15.31 6.84
N THR A 266 50.84 -15.41 5.68
CA THR A 266 49.39 -15.38 5.46
C THR A 266 48.51 -14.86 6.61
N GLN A 267 47.91 -13.68 6.41
CA GLN A 267 46.49 -13.42 6.63
C GLN A 267 46.14 -12.06 6.01
N VAL A 268 45.33 -12.03 4.95
CA VAL A 268 44.60 -10.83 4.55
C VAL A 268 43.14 -11.21 4.41
N ILE A 269 42.38 -10.66 5.35
CA ILE A 269 40.92 -10.56 5.41
C ILE A 269 40.46 -9.67 4.26
N PHE A 270 39.34 -9.99 3.62
CA PHE A 270 38.55 -8.98 2.91
C PHE A 270 37.13 -8.96 3.49
N PHE A 271 36.65 -7.72 3.65
CA PHE A 271 35.37 -7.29 4.20
C PHE A 271 34.15 -7.85 3.45
#